data_AF-A0A348TUF3-F1
#
_entry.id   AF-A0A348TUF3-F1
#
_cell.length_a   1.000
_cell.length_b   1.000
_cell.length_c   1.000
_cell.angle_alpha   90.00
_cell.angle_beta   90.00
_cell.angle_gamma   90.00
#
_symmetry.space_group_name_H-M   'P 1'
#
loop_
_entity.id
_entity.type
_entity.pdbx_description
1 polymer ?
#
loop_
_entity_poly.entity_id
_entity_poly.type
_entity_poly.pdbx_seq_one_letter_code
_entity_poly.pdbx_strand_id
1 'polypeptide(L)'
;MKNWILGLAALAFTLPANAQELPQPSPTSTVDQRIGLTDFSITYSRPAARDRAIFGDLVPYNEVWRTGANRCVILNASTDFTMNGNAVSAGEYALFTIPGENEWTIILSTQTDLWG
;
A
#
# COMPACT_ATOMS: atom_id res chain seq x y z
N MET A 1 -44.50 16.46 -34.41
CA MET A 1 -44.20 15.68 -33.19
C MET A 1 -43.29 14.48 -33.42
N LYS A 2 -43.18 13.90 -34.63
CA LYS A 2 -42.41 12.67 -34.88
C LYS A 2 -40.88 12.86 -34.96
N ASN A 3 -40.41 14.06 -35.29
CA ASN A 3 -39.00 14.32 -35.60
C ASN A 3 -38.16 14.69 -34.35
N TRP A 4 -38.82 15.02 -33.24
CA TRP A 4 -38.14 15.43 -32.00
C TRP A 4 -37.76 14.21 -31.14
N ILE A 5 -38.47 13.09 -31.31
CA ILE A 5 -38.18 11.82 -30.63
C ILE A 5 -36.83 11.25 -31.11
N LEU A 6 -36.49 11.43 -32.39
CA LEU A 6 -35.20 11.01 -32.96
C LEU A 6 -34.02 11.84 -32.45
N GLY A 7 -34.21 13.15 -32.24
CA GLY A 7 -33.17 14.03 -31.69
C GLY A 7 -32.88 13.75 -30.21
N LEU A 8 -33.90 13.42 -29.42
CA LEU A 8 -33.75 13.07 -28.01
C LEU A 8 -33.02 11.73 -27.82
N ALA A 9 -33.25 10.76 -28.70
CA ALA A 9 -32.58 9.46 -28.68
C ALA A 9 -31.09 9.54 -29.06
N ALA A 10 -30.73 10.44 -29.98
CA ALA A 10 -29.33 10.66 -30.38
C ALA A 10 -28.50 11.34 -29.27
N LEU A 11 -29.13 12.17 -28.42
CA LEU A 11 -28.46 12.85 -27.32
C LEU A 11 -28.15 11.92 -26.12
N ALA A 12 -28.84 10.78 -26.03
CA ALA A 12 -28.63 9.80 -24.96
C ALA A 12 -27.39 8.91 -25.16
N PHE A 13 -26.79 8.90 -26.36
CA PHE A 13 -25.65 8.04 -26.72
C PHE A 13 -24.27 8.67 -26.49
N THR A 14 -24.19 9.89 -25.97
CA THR A 14 -22.91 10.60 -25.77
C THR A 14 -22.41 10.58 -24.32
N LEU A 15 -23.02 9.77 -23.44
CA LEU A 15 -22.49 9.59 -22.09
C LEU A 15 -21.15 8.82 -22.19
N PRO A 16 -20.03 9.37 -21.67
CA PRO A 16 -18.78 8.64 -21.64
C PRO A 16 -18.94 7.42 -20.74
N ALA A 17 -19.03 6.24 -21.35
CA ALA A 17 -18.96 4.96 -20.66
C ALA A 17 -17.50 4.68 -20.27
N ASN A 18 -17.05 5.28 -19.16
CA ASN A 18 -15.83 4.82 -18.49
C ASN A 18 -16.16 3.51 -17.77
N ALA A 19 -16.29 2.41 -18.52
CA ALA A 19 -16.74 1.12 -18.00
C ALA A 19 -15.61 0.27 -17.40
N GLN A 20 -14.34 0.64 -17.60
CA GLN A 20 -13.20 -0.17 -17.18
C GLN A 20 -12.36 0.59 -16.14
N GLU A 21 -12.29 0.07 -14.91
CA GLU A 21 -11.22 0.43 -13.99
C GLU A 21 -9.92 -0.18 -14.51
N LEU A 22 -8.93 0.67 -14.77
CA LEU A 22 -7.59 0.21 -15.15
C LEU A 22 -6.83 -0.23 -13.90
N PRO A 23 -6.05 -1.32 -13.95
CA PRO A 23 -5.25 -1.75 -12.82
C PRO A 23 -4.23 -0.67 -12.44
N GLN A 24 -4.16 -0.36 -11.15
CA GLN A 24 -3.16 0.57 -10.63
C GLN A 24 -1.74 0.00 -10.90
N PRO A 25 -0.76 0.82 -11.31
CA PRO A 25 0.61 0.35 -11.57
C PRO A 25 1.29 -0.39 -10.40
N SER A 26 0.89 -0.05 -9.17
CA SER A 26 1.32 -0.69 -7.94
C SER A 26 0.09 -1.14 -7.13
N PRO A 27 -0.53 -2.28 -7.49
CA PRO A 27 -1.75 -2.74 -6.84
C PRO A 27 -1.55 -2.93 -5.34
N THR A 28 -2.56 -2.56 -4.55
CA THR A 28 -2.59 -2.82 -3.11
C THR A 28 -2.81 -4.31 -2.85
N SER A 29 -2.14 -4.83 -1.82
CA SER A 29 -2.33 -6.18 -1.31
C SER A 29 -2.25 -6.18 0.21
N THR A 30 -3.00 -7.10 0.82
CA THR A 30 -2.98 -7.34 2.25
C THR A 30 -2.64 -8.79 2.53
N VAL A 31 -1.86 -9.03 3.58
CA VAL A 31 -1.63 -10.35 4.17
C VAL A 31 -2.17 -10.32 5.59
N ASP A 32 -3.06 -11.25 5.90
CA ASP A 32 -3.67 -11.40 7.22
C ASP A 32 -3.22 -12.70 7.86
N GLN A 33 -2.88 -12.65 9.14
CA GLN A 33 -2.47 -13.83 9.90
C GLN A 33 -2.81 -13.68 11.38
N ARG A 34 -3.45 -14.71 11.95
CA ARG A 34 -3.60 -14.84 13.40
C ARG A 34 -2.38 -15.53 14.00
N ILE A 35 -1.81 -14.94 15.05
CA ILE A 35 -0.73 -15.51 15.86
C ILE A 35 -1.21 -15.52 17.31
N GLY A 36 -1.42 -16.71 17.88
CA GLY A 36 -2.06 -16.85 19.18
C GLY A 36 -3.49 -16.29 19.13
N LEU A 37 -3.76 -15.23 19.91
CA LEU A 37 -5.05 -14.54 19.93
C LEU A 37 -5.08 -13.26 19.09
N THR A 38 -3.91 -12.80 18.64
CA THR A 38 -3.74 -11.53 17.93
C THR A 38 -3.91 -11.73 16.43
N ASP A 39 -4.77 -10.92 15.81
CA ASP A 39 -4.83 -10.78 14.36
C ASP A 39 -3.85 -9.71 13.91
N PHE A 40 -2.97 -10.08 12.99
CA PHE A 40 -2.06 -9.17 12.31
C PHE A 40 -2.48 -8.99 10.86
N SER A 41 -2.39 -7.78 10.35
CA SER A 41 -2.48 -7.52 8.92
C SER A 41 -1.33 -6.63 8.45
N ILE A 42 -0.83 -6.90 7.24
CA ILE A 42 0.16 -6.08 6.57
C ILE A 42 -0.41 -5.65 5.22
N THR A 43 -0.65 -4.35 5.06
CA THR A 43 -1.15 -3.76 3.81
C THR A 43 -0.05 -2.98 3.11
N TYR A 44 0.18 -3.27 1.83
CA TYR A 44 1.29 -2.71 1.05
C TYR A 44 0.94 -2.61 -0.43
N SER A 45 1.63 -1.72 -1.15
CA SER A 45 1.58 -1.69 -2.62
C SER A 45 2.64 -2.61 -3.22
N ARG A 46 2.33 -3.24 -4.35
CA ARG A 46 3.21 -4.18 -5.08
C ARG A 46 3.72 -3.57 -6.39
N PRO A 47 4.75 -2.70 -6.35
CA PRO A 47 5.36 -2.16 -7.57
C PRO A 47 6.17 -3.23 -8.31
N ALA A 48 6.28 -3.09 -9.63
CA ALA A 48 7.25 -3.86 -10.42
C ALA A 48 8.64 -3.20 -10.37
N ALA A 49 9.69 -4.01 -10.22
CA ALA A 49 11.08 -3.54 -10.23
C ALA A 49 11.48 -2.90 -11.57
N ARG A 50 10.96 -3.43 -12.69
CA ARG A 50 11.24 -2.98 -14.06
C ARG A 50 12.76 -2.92 -14.34
N ASP A 51 13.43 -4.05 -14.10
CA ASP A 51 14.88 -4.25 -14.33
C ASP A 51 15.82 -3.35 -13.51
N ARG A 52 15.31 -2.58 -12.54
CA ARG A 52 16.12 -1.78 -11.62
C ARG A 52 16.65 -2.61 -10.47
N ALA A 53 17.87 -2.32 -10.05
CA ALA A 53 18.35 -2.76 -8.75
C ALA A 53 17.54 -2.03 -7.67
N ILE A 54 16.94 -2.78 -6.74
CA ILE A 54 16.10 -2.18 -5.70
C ILE A 54 16.97 -1.63 -4.58
N PHE A 55 17.80 -2.47 -3.97
CA PHE A 55 18.67 -2.06 -2.86
C PHE A 55 20.04 -1.67 -3.38
N GLY A 56 20.58 -0.58 -2.84
CA GLY A 56 21.84 0.02 -3.31
C GLY A 56 21.71 0.94 -4.52
N ASP A 57 20.51 1.07 -5.10
CA ASP A 57 20.18 2.04 -6.16
C ASP A 57 18.88 2.79 -5.83
N LEU A 58 17.72 2.18 -6.06
CA LEU A 58 16.43 2.84 -5.78
C LEU A 58 16.20 3.11 -4.29
N VAL A 59 16.61 2.17 -3.44
CA VAL A 59 16.58 2.25 -1.99
C VAL A 59 18.03 2.21 -1.51
N PRO A 60 18.60 3.35 -1.08
CA PRO A 60 19.97 3.41 -0.57
C PRO A 60 20.13 2.56 0.70
N TYR A 61 21.30 1.93 0.83
CA TYR A 61 21.66 1.26 2.07
C TYR A 61 22.00 2.28 3.16
N ASN A 62 21.76 1.90 4.42
CA ASN A 62 22.05 2.67 5.62
C ASN A 62 21.31 4.02 5.71
N GLU A 63 20.28 4.21 4.89
CA GLU A 63 19.39 5.37 4.95
C GLU A 63 17.98 4.94 5.37
N VAL A 64 17.25 5.88 6.00
CA VAL A 64 15.86 5.63 6.37
C VAL A 64 14.98 5.61 5.13
N TRP A 65 14.25 4.52 4.96
CA TRP A 65 13.30 4.33 3.89
C TRP A 65 11.89 4.13 4.48
N ARG A 66 10.94 4.94 4.00
CA ARG A 66 9.51 4.67 4.19
C ARG A 66 9.16 3.42 3.38
N THR A 67 9.17 2.27 4.05
CA THR A 67 9.08 0.96 3.41
C THR A 67 7.86 0.86 2.50
N GLY A 68 8.07 0.27 1.33
CA GLY A 68 7.09 0.14 0.27
C GLY A 68 7.22 1.20 -0.82
N ALA A 69 6.19 1.28 -1.65
CA ALA A 69 6.05 2.28 -2.72
C ALA A 69 4.62 2.81 -2.71
N ASN A 70 4.43 4.02 -3.24
CA ASN A 70 3.16 4.73 -3.20
C ASN A 70 2.72 5.06 -1.75
N ARG A 71 1.91 4.22 -1.08
CA ARG A 71 1.58 4.41 0.34
C ARG A 71 2.56 3.65 1.23
N CYS A 72 2.81 4.13 2.45
CA CYS A 72 3.63 3.38 3.40
C CYS A 72 2.99 2.01 3.69
N VAL A 73 3.83 1.01 3.91
CA VAL A 73 3.37 -0.30 4.39
C VAL A 73 2.78 -0.12 5.78
N ILE A 74 1.58 -0.65 5.99
CA ILE A 74 0.88 -0.60 7.26
C ILE A 74 0.89 -1.97 7.91
N LEU A 75 1.35 -2.03 9.16
CA LEU A 75 1.13 -3.12 10.08
C LEU A 75 -0.05 -2.77 10.99
N ASN A 76 -1.03 -3.66 11.08
CA ASN A 76 -2.09 -3.60 12.09
C ASN A 76 -1.96 -4.79 13.03
N ALA A 77 -2.17 -4.56 14.33
CA ALA A 77 -2.25 -5.61 15.35
C ALA A 77 -3.51 -5.40 16.20
N SER A 78 -4.33 -6.43 16.33
CA SER A 78 -5.62 -6.35 17.04
C SER A 78 -5.49 -6.29 18.57
N THR A 79 -4.34 -6.68 19.12
CA THR A 79 -4.02 -6.64 20.55
C THR A 79 -2.57 -6.23 20.73
N ASP A 80 -2.21 -5.88 21.97
CA ASP A 80 -0.82 -5.67 22.36
C ASP A 80 0.04 -6.89 22.00
N PHE A 81 1.27 -6.64 21.59
CA PHE A 81 2.22 -7.66 21.16
C PHE A 81 3.65 -7.30 21.57
N THR A 82 4.60 -8.18 21.26
CA THR A 82 6.01 -7.92 21.49
C THR A 82 6.79 -7.95 20.18
N MET A 83 7.72 -7.01 20.02
CA MET A 83 8.62 -6.95 18.88
C MET A 83 10.06 -6.78 19.39
N ASN A 84 10.92 -7.73 19.06
CA ASN A 84 12.31 -7.78 19.55
C ASN A 84 12.42 -7.60 21.09
N GLY A 85 11.53 -8.26 21.84
CA GLY A 85 11.47 -8.18 23.31
C GLY A 85 10.82 -6.91 23.89
N ASN A 86 10.45 -5.94 23.05
CA ASN A 86 9.78 -4.71 23.49
C ASN A 86 8.26 -4.85 23.38
N ALA A 87 7.52 -4.36 24.37
CA ALA A 87 6.07 -4.29 24.30
C ALA A 87 5.62 -3.22 23.31
N VAL A 88 4.62 -3.55 22.47
CA VAL A 88 3.99 -2.65 21.51
C VAL A 88 2.48 -2.75 21.70
N SER A 89 1.83 -1.61 21.80
CA SER A 89 0.37 -1.55 21.95
C SER A 89 -0.34 -2.01 20.68
N ALA A 90 -1.57 -2.49 20.83
CA ALA A 90 -2.47 -2.72 19.71
C ALA A 90 -2.62 -1.44 18.87
N GLY A 91 -2.72 -1.58 17.56
CA GLY A 91 -2.93 -0.42 16.69
C GLY A 91 -2.37 -0.59 15.29
N GLU A 92 -2.34 0.55 14.60
CA GLU A 92 -1.83 0.69 13.24
C GLU A 92 -0.49 1.43 13.25
N TYR A 93 0.48 0.90 12.52
CA TYR A 93 1.82 1.45 12.41
C TYR A 93 2.30 1.43 10.96
N ALA A 94 2.90 2.53 10.51
CA ALA A 94 3.66 2.55 9.27
C ALA A 94 5.02 1.90 9.49
N LEU A 95 5.41 1.05 8.53
CA LEU A 95 6.72 0.43 8.52
C LEU A 95 7.74 1.36 7.88
N PHE A 96 8.82 1.60 8.61
CA PHE A 96 10.03 2.23 8.14
C PHE A 96 11.18 1.24 8.31
N THR A 97 12.17 1.33 7.44
CA THR A 97 13.33 0.45 7.50
C THR A 97 14.60 1.19 7.18
N ILE A 98 15.70 0.79 7.82
CA ILE A 98 17.05 1.12 7.38
C ILE A 98 17.66 -0.17 6.86
N PRO A 99 17.69 -0.38 5.53
CA PRO A 99 18.27 -1.58 4.95
C PRO A 99 19.79 -1.51 5.04
N GLY A 100 20.41 -2.56 5.55
CA GLY A 100 21.83 -2.83 5.38
C GLY A 100 22.04 -4.04 4.46
N GLU A 101 23.30 -4.32 4.10
CA GLU A 101 23.63 -5.47 3.26
C GLU A 101 23.37 -6.80 3.99
N ASN A 102 23.60 -6.85 5.30
CA ASN A 102 23.50 -8.06 6.12
C ASN A 102 22.39 -8.01 7.18
N GLU A 103 22.02 -6.80 7.61
CA GLU A 103 21.08 -6.59 8.70
C GLU A 103 20.18 -5.40 8.39
N TRP A 104 18.94 -5.44 8.84
CA TRP A 104 17.95 -4.41 8.63
C TRP A 104 17.40 -3.93 9.95
N THR A 105 17.33 -2.61 10.12
CA THR A 105 16.60 -2.01 11.24
C THR A 105 15.15 -1.83 10.83
N ILE A 106 14.23 -2.39 11.61
CA ILE A 106 12.78 -2.21 11.43
C ILE A 106 12.27 -1.17 12.42
N ILE A 107 11.46 -0.24 11.95
CA ILE A 107 10.90 0.88 12.72
C ILE A 107 9.38 0.89 12.55
N LEU A 108 8.65 0.96 13.67
CA LEU A 108 7.21 1.20 13.68
C LEU A 108 6.95 2.68 13.96
N SER A 109 6.29 3.34 13.01
CA SER A 109 5.94 4.76 13.09
C SER A 109 4.42 4.93 13.25
N THR A 110 4.00 5.90 14.05
CA THR A 110 2.58 6.27 14.18
C THR A 110 2.12 7.20 13.05
N GLN A 111 3.01 7.62 12.15
CA GLN A 111 2.64 8.41 10.97
C GLN A 111 2.21 7.48 9.83
N THR A 112 0.92 7.14 9.78
CA THR A 112 0.35 6.13 8.87
C THR A 112 -0.11 6.66 7.52
N ASP A 113 -0.04 7.98 7.30
CA ASP A 113 -0.59 8.63 6.10
C ASP A 113 0.48 9.15 5.12
N LEU A 114 1.68 8.58 5.17
CA LEU A 114 2.78 9.00 4.32
C LEU A 114 2.77 8.31 2.94
N TRP A 115 3.06 9.11 1.92
CA TRP A 115 3.09 8.71 0.51
C TRP A 115 4.46 9.02 -0.10
N GLY A 116 4.82 8.31 -1.19
CA GLY A 116 6.05 8.51 -1.96
C GLY A 116 6.44 7.35 -2.86
#